data_AF-A0A6H1ZQY8-F1
#
_entry.id   AF-A0A6H1ZQY8-F1
#
_cell.length_a   1.000
_cell.length_b   1.000
_cell.length_c   1.000
_cell.angle_alpha   90.00
_cell.angle_beta   90.00
_cell.angle_gamma   90.00
#
_symmetry.space_group_name_H-M   'P 1'
#
loop_
_entity.id
_entity.type
_entity.pdbx_description
1 polymer ?
#
loop_
_entity_poly.entity_id
_entity_poly.type
_entity_poly.pdbx_seq_one_letter_code
_entity_poly.pdbx_strand_id
1 'polypeptide(L)'
;MKPVELRKTYLEHISRMDIPDDFPEIREELEELIVFDNGVFSSFSLSNDDKEILCEIGIPQEYQTGIVFEPDRAQIIEDKIRIGTSTNGGDDVFLKRDGSIILLNHDYFMEEVFIASNISCLFHFIIAFMENESPDLYVIDQGLRPNENNYWYTDRKYQP
;
A
#
# COMPACT_ATOMS: atom_id res chain seq x y z
N MET A 1 0.89 -17.28 6.64
CA MET A 1 1.04 -16.77 8.03
C MET A 1 -0.29 -16.14 8.41
N LYS A 2 -0.72 -16.16 9.68
CA LYS A 2 -1.99 -15.50 10.03
C LYS A 2 -1.87 -13.98 9.88
N PRO A 3 -2.96 -13.25 9.61
CA PRO A 3 -2.94 -11.79 9.48
C PRO A 3 -2.25 -11.05 10.65
N VAL A 4 -2.54 -11.43 11.89
CA VAL A 4 -1.89 -10.83 13.08
C VAL A 4 -0.38 -11.09 13.13
N GLU A 5 0.06 -12.26 12.69
CA GLU A 5 1.49 -12.60 12.63
C GLU A 5 2.20 -11.78 11.55
N LEU A 6 1.56 -11.55 10.39
CA LEU A 6 2.09 -10.70 9.31
C LEU A 6 2.37 -9.28 9.80
N ARG A 7 1.38 -8.65 10.45
CA ARG A 7 1.54 -7.31 11.03
C ARG A 7 2.68 -7.24 12.03
N LYS A 8 2.77 -8.23 12.93
CA LYS A 8 3.84 -8.27 13.92
C LYS A 8 5.21 -8.34 13.26
N THR A 9 5.37 -9.24 12.27
CA THR A 9 6.64 -9.40 11.56
C THR A 9 7.04 -8.13 10.80
N TYR A 10 6.08 -7.45 10.16
CA TYR A 10 6.32 -6.18 9.48
C TYR A 10 6.85 -5.08 10.41
N LEU A 11 6.14 -4.81 11.51
CA LEU A 11 6.54 -3.77 12.46
C LEU A 11 7.86 -4.12 13.17
N GLU A 12 8.10 -5.41 13.44
CA GLU A 12 9.36 -5.86 14.02
C GLU A 12 10.55 -5.61 13.08
N HIS A 13 10.38 -5.76 11.76
CA HIS A 13 11.42 -5.40 10.80
C HIS A 13 11.73 -3.91 10.80
N ILE A 14 10.72 -3.04 10.75
CA ILE A 14 10.93 -1.58 10.82
C ILE A 14 11.64 -1.17 12.10
N SER A 15 11.28 -1.78 13.23
CA SER A 15 11.92 -1.47 14.53
C SER A 15 13.43 -1.78 14.55
N ARG A 16 13.88 -2.70 13.69
CA ARG A 16 15.29 -3.12 13.58
C ARG A 16 16.04 -2.39 12.47
N MET A 17 15.36 -1.60 11.64
CA MET A 17 16.00 -0.82 10.58
C MET A 17 16.83 0.32 11.17
N ASP A 18 18.04 0.47 10.65
CA ASP A 18 18.98 1.56 10.98
C ASP A 18 18.57 2.84 10.22
N ILE A 19 17.45 3.43 10.63
CA ILE A 19 16.94 4.68 10.09
C ILE A 19 17.69 5.83 10.79
N PRO A 20 18.41 6.70 10.07
CA PRO A 20 19.14 7.80 10.69
C PRO A 20 18.20 8.78 11.40
N ASP A 21 18.66 9.33 12.53
CA ASP A 21 17.87 10.24 13.38
C ASP A 21 17.38 11.51 12.64
N ASP A 22 18.03 11.88 11.54
CA ASP A 22 17.66 13.02 10.69
C ASP A 22 16.41 12.74 9.82
N PHE A 23 15.89 11.50 9.82
CA PHE A 23 14.70 11.08 9.06
C PHE A 23 13.58 10.52 9.97
N PRO A 24 13.12 11.27 10.99
CA PRO A 24 12.12 10.76 11.93
C PRO A 24 10.79 10.44 11.24
N GLU A 25 10.39 11.23 10.24
CA GLU A 25 9.14 11.07 9.49
C GLU A 25 9.09 9.76 8.69
N ILE A 26 10.24 9.27 8.19
CA ILE A 26 10.28 8.00 7.45
C ILE A 26 9.84 6.83 8.33
N ARG A 27 10.26 6.80 9.60
CA ARG A 27 9.88 5.71 10.51
C ARG A 27 8.37 5.69 10.72
N GLU A 28 7.77 6.85 10.97
CA GLU A 28 6.33 6.97 11.19
C GLU A 28 5.52 6.51 9.97
N GLU A 29 5.94 6.90 8.77
CA GLU A 29 5.28 6.51 7.50
C GLU A 29 5.43 5.00 7.23
N LEU A 30 6.61 4.42 7.45
CA LEU A 30 6.77 2.97 7.29
C LEU A 30 5.90 2.20 8.31
N GLU A 31 5.71 2.73 9.51
CA GLU A 31 4.82 2.14 10.52
C GLU A 31 3.32 2.39 10.23
N GLU A 32 2.98 3.27 9.28
CA GLU A 32 1.59 3.58 8.91
C GLU A 32 0.94 2.39 8.19
N LEU A 33 -0.04 1.80 8.88
CA LEU A 33 -0.91 0.76 8.34
C LEU A 33 -2.29 1.36 8.09
N ILE A 34 -2.74 1.28 6.86
CA ILE A 34 -4.04 1.82 6.46
C ILE A 34 -5.09 0.72 6.33
N VAL A 35 -6.30 1.08 6.75
CA VAL A 35 -7.45 0.18 6.82
C VAL A 35 -8.53 0.69 5.87
N PHE A 36 -9.14 -0.22 5.14
CA PHE A 36 -10.25 0.06 4.24
C PHE A 36 -11.59 -0.15 4.95
N ASP A 37 -12.60 0.64 4.58
CA ASP A 37 -13.95 0.44 5.08
C ASP A 37 -14.53 -0.91 4.61
N ASN A 38 -15.16 -1.64 5.54
CA ASN A 38 -15.73 -2.97 5.30
C ASN A 38 -16.76 -3.00 4.14
N GLY A 39 -17.44 -1.88 3.89
CA GLY A 39 -18.42 -1.73 2.82
C GLY A 39 -17.80 -1.71 1.42
N VAL A 40 -16.54 -1.29 1.29
CA VAL A 40 -15.84 -1.13 -0.01
C VAL A 40 -15.82 -2.44 -0.79
N PHE A 41 -15.56 -3.56 -0.11
CA PHE A 41 -15.37 -4.87 -0.75
C PHE A 41 -16.59 -5.80 -0.65
N SER A 42 -17.75 -5.28 -0.26
CA SER A 42 -18.96 -6.08 -0.01
C SER A 42 -19.42 -6.95 -1.20
N SER A 43 -19.05 -6.58 -2.43
CA SER A 43 -19.38 -7.32 -3.66
C SER A 43 -18.28 -8.28 -4.16
N PHE A 44 -17.18 -8.45 -3.40
CA PHE A 44 -15.98 -9.19 -3.80
C PHE A 44 -15.80 -10.47 -2.99
N SER A 45 -15.28 -11.52 -3.63
CA SER A 45 -15.07 -12.83 -3.00
C SER A 45 -13.70 -12.90 -2.33
N LEU A 46 -13.55 -12.18 -1.22
CA LEU A 46 -12.33 -12.20 -0.42
C LEU A 46 -12.31 -13.36 0.58
N SER A 47 -11.11 -13.92 0.79
CA SER A 47 -10.88 -14.86 1.89
C SER A 47 -11.04 -14.17 3.25
N ASN A 48 -11.23 -14.93 4.33
CA ASN A 48 -11.33 -14.32 5.66
C ASN A 48 -10.04 -13.60 6.05
N ASP A 49 -8.88 -14.18 5.71
CA ASP A 49 -7.58 -13.60 6.00
C ASP A 49 -7.39 -12.26 5.25
N ASP A 50 -7.75 -12.20 3.96
CA ASP A 50 -7.65 -10.95 3.19
C ASP A 50 -8.59 -9.85 3.70
N LYS A 51 -9.80 -10.23 4.14
CA LYS A 51 -10.75 -9.29 4.76
C LYS A 51 -10.20 -8.75 6.08
N GLU A 52 -9.65 -9.62 6.92
CA GLU A 52 -9.03 -9.22 8.20
C GLU A 52 -7.85 -8.27 7.96
N ILE A 53 -7.00 -8.56 6.96
CA ILE A 53 -5.90 -7.66 6.59
C ILE A 53 -6.43 -6.29 6.14
N LEU A 54 -7.35 -6.26 5.18
CA LEU A 54 -7.84 -5.02 4.58
C LEU A 54 -8.63 -4.16 5.57
N CYS A 55 -9.47 -4.77 6.41
CA CYS A 55 -10.51 -4.06 7.14
C CYS A 55 -10.28 -3.97 8.66
N GLU A 56 -9.32 -4.71 9.22
CA GLU A 56 -9.09 -4.72 10.67
C GLU A 56 -7.63 -4.46 11.03
N ILE A 57 -6.69 -5.09 10.33
CA ILE A 57 -5.27 -5.05 10.67
C ILE A 57 -4.54 -3.90 9.97
N GLY A 58 -4.89 -3.66 8.72
CA GLY A 58 -4.27 -2.68 7.84
C GLY A 58 -3.08 -3.23 7.07
N ILE A 59 -2.85 -2.64 5.90
CA ILE A 59 -1.72 -2.90 5.00
C ILE A 59 -0.76 -1.69 5.03
N PRO A 60 0.56 -1.88 4.83
CA PRO A 60 1.48 -0.75 4.72
C PRO A 60 1.01 0.28 3.71
N GLN A 61 1.00 1.55 4.09
CA GLN A 61 0.65 2.64 3.18
C GLN A 61 1.64 2.73 2.02
N GLU A 62 2.92 2.80 2.37
CA GLU A 62 4.04 2.87 1.44
C GLU A 62 5.25 2.13 2.04
N TYR A 63 5.84 1.24 1.27
CA TYR A 63 7.13 0.64 1.61
C TYR A 63 7.84 0.25 0.33
N GLN A 64 8.59 1.16 -0.30
CA GLN A 64 9.46 0.91 -1.48
C GLN A 64 8.86 0.19 -2.71
N THR A 65 7.64 -0.31 -2.61
CA THR A 65 7.04 -1.32 -3.48
C THR A 65 6.45 -0.69 -4.73
N GLY A 66 6.78 0.58 -4.97
CA GLY A 66 6.24 1.38 -6.05
C GLY A 66 4.73 1.58 -5.94
N ILE A 67 4.09 1.18 -4.83
CA ILE A 67 2.63 1.21 -4.63
C ILE A 67 2.31 1.99 -3.35
N VAL A 68 1.31 2.84 -3.44
CA VAL A 68 0.68 3.57 -2.33
C VAL A 68 -0.78 3.19 -2.27
N PHE A 69 -1.26 2.72 -1.11
CA PHE A 69 -2.67 2.39 -0.92
C PHE A 69 -3.49 3.62 -0.49
N GLU A 70 -4.71 3.76 -1.01
CA GLU A 70 -5.52 4.98 -0.88
C GLU A 70 -6.99 4.63 -0.57
N PRO A 71 -7.33 4.25 0.68
CA PRO A 71 -8.67 3.79 1.04
C PRO A 71 -9.75 4.86 0.80
N ASP A 72 -9.42 6.13 1.02
CA ASP A 72 -10.35 7.26 0.83
C ASP A 72 -10.67 7.52 -0.66
N ARG A 73 -9.89 6.94 -1.59
CA ARG A 73 -10.13 6.97 -3.04
C ARG A 73 -10.58 5.63 -3.59
N ALA A 74 -11.04 4.72 -2.72
CA ALA A 74 -11.54 3.45 -3.18
C ALA A 74 -12.75 3.65 -4.11
N GLN A 75 -12.57 3.31 -5.39
CA GLN A 75 -13.60 3.48 -6.42
C GLN A 75 -13.85 2.16 -7.13
N ILE A 76 -15.12 1.76 -7.20
CA ILE A 76 -15.55 0.61 -8.00
C ILE A 76 -15.56 1.02 -9.47
N ILE A 77 -14.81 0.29 -10.30
CA ILE A 77 -14.78 0.42 -11.75
C ILE A 77 -15.04 -0.96 -12.32
N GLU A 78 -16.23 -1.15 -12.90
CA GLU A 78 -16.67 -2.44 -13.48
C GLU A 78 -16.59 -3.61 -12.49
N ASP A 79 -15.60 -4.50 -12.64
CA ASP A 79 -15.36 -5.69 -11.83
C ASP A 79 -14.11 -5.58 -10.93
N LYS A 80 -13.60 -4.36 -10.75
CA LYS A 80 -12.45 -4.06 -9.92
C LYS A 80 -12.67 -2.83 -9.04
N ILE A 81 -11.88 -2.73 -7.98
CA ILE A 81 -11.85 -1.59 -7.07
C ILE A 81 -10.47 -1.00 -7.13
N ARG A 82 -10.37 0.30 -7.45
CA ARG A 82 -9.12 1.03 -7.30
C ARG A 82 -8.80 1.10 -5.81
N ILE A 83 -7.64 0.61 -5.40
CA ILE A 83 -7.22 0.57 -4.00
C ILE A 83 -5.93 1.37 -3.74
N GLY A 84 -5.29 1.87 -4.79
CA GLY A 84 -4.04 2.62 -4.68
C GLY A 84 -3.53 3.15 -6.00
N THR A 85 -2.31 3.66 -5.98
CA THR A 85 -1.57 4.23 -7.12
C THR A 85 -0.12 3.78 -7.06
N SER A 86 0.63 3.94 -8.16
CA SER A 86 2.09 3.90 -8.06
C SER A 86 2.65 5.12 -7.31
N THR A 87 3.81 4.99 -6.65
CA THR A 87 4.50 6.08 -5.93
C THR A 87 4.84 7.29 -6.80
N ASN A 88 5.17 7.07 -8.08
CA ASN A 88 5.46 8.16 -9.03
C ASN A 88 4.19 8.87 -9.55
N GLY A 89 3.00 8.40 -9.16
CA GLY A 89 1.73 8.78 -9.78
C GLY A 89 1.59 8.27 -11.22
N GLY A 90 0.35 8.14 -11.69
CA GLY A 90 0.06 7.79 -13.08
C GLY A 90 -0.48 6.37 -13.28
N ASP A 91 0.00 5.40 -12.52
CA ASP A 91 -0.53 4.03 -12.57
C ASP A 91 -1.52 3.78 -11.44
N ASP A 92 -2.63 3.08 -11.74
CA ASP A 92 -3.66 2.76 -10.76
C ASP A 92 -3.59 1.30 -10.33
N VAL A 93 -3.69 1.06 -9.02
CA VAL A 93 -3.67 -0.28 -8.43
C VAL A 93 -5.10 -0.72 -8.14
N PHE A 94 -5.44 -1.91 -8.58
CA PHE A 94 -6.79 -2.45 -8.48
C PHE A 94 -6.84 -3.81 -7.80
N LEU A 95 -7.90 -4.02 -7.02
CA LEU A 95 -8.36 -5.32 -6.55
C LEU A 95 -9.48 -5.82 -7.47
N LYS A 96 -9.31 -7.01 -8.06
CA LYS A 96 -10.32 -7.65 -8.93
C LYS A 96 -11.29 -8.52 -8.10
N ARG A 97 -12.45 -8.85 -8.68
CA ARG A 97 -13.51 -9.67 -8.03
C ARG A 97 -13.05 -11.01 -7.48
N ASP A 98 -12.04 -11.60 -8.11
CA ASP A 98 -11.42 -12.86 -7.69
C ASP A 98 -10.39 -12.69 -6.55
N GLY A 99 -10.17 -11.46 -6.09
CA GLY A 99 -9.21 -11.11 -5.04
C GLY A 99 -7.81 -10.78 -5.56
N SER A 100 -7.53 -10.96 -6.85
CA SER A 100 -6.21 -10.63 -7.41
C SER A 100 -5.96 -9.12 -7.48
N ILE A 101 -4.68 -8.74 -7.47
CA ILE A 101 -4.22 -7.36 -7.48
C ILE A 101 -3.47 -7.11 -8.78
N ILE A 102 -3.86 -6.06 -9.48
CA ILE A 102 -3.26 -5.64 -10.74
C ILE A 102 -2.87 -4.16 -10.68
N LEU A 103 -1.91 -3.78 -11.52
CA LEU A 103 -1.58 -2.40 -11.84
C LEU A 103 -2.06 -2.12 -13.26
N LEU A 104 -2.73 -1.01 -13.48
CA LEU A 104 -2.94 -0.46 -14.84
C LEU A 104 -1.81 0.50 -15.13
N ASN A 105 -0.93 0.13 -16.05
CA ASN A 105 0.23 0.94 -16.36
C ASN A 105 -0.08 1.97 -17.45
N HIS A 106 0.02 3.24 -17.10
CA HIS A 106 -0.26 4.37 -17.98
C HIS A 106 0.74 4.48 -19.14
N ASP A 107 2.01 4.16 -18.91
CA ASP A 107 3.06 4.20 -19.92
C ASP A 107 2.97 3.04 -20.94
N TYR A 108 2.27 1.96 -20.58
CA TYR A 108 2.03 0.80 -21.43
C TYR A 108 0.56 0.67 -21.85
N PHE A 109 -0.05 1.77 -22.32
CA PHE A 109 -1.42 1.78 -22.88
C PHE A 109 -2.50 1.21 -21.95
N MET A 110 -2.36 1.35 -20.63
CA MET A 110 -3.27 0.80 -19.62
C MET A 110 -3.33 -0.74 -19.61
N GLU A 111 -2.24 -1.41 -19.97
CA GLU A 111 -2.13 -2.87 -19.83
C GLU A 111 -2.27 -3.32 -18.36
N GLU A 112 -2.98 -4.43 -18.15
CA GLU A 112 -3.10 -5.04 -16.82
C GLU A 112 -1.82 -5.81 -16.49
N VAL A 113 -1.06 -5.31 -15.51
CA VAL A 113 0.10 -5.99 -14.94
C VAL A 113 -0.30 -6.70 -13.67
N PHE A 114 -0.15 -8.02 -13.62
CA PHE A 114 -0.42 -8.79 -12.42
C PHE A 114 0.63 -8.51 -11.34
N ILE A 115 0.18 -8.15 -10.14
CA ILE A 115 1.05 -7.90 -8.98
C ILE A 115 1.02 -9.10 -8.02
N ALA A 116 -0.18 -9.48 -7.57
CA ALA A 116 -0.35 -10.52 -6.56
C ALA A 116 -1.69 -11.24 -6.71
N SER A 117 -1.74 -12.49 -6.28
CA SER A 117 -2.96 -13.29 -6.34
C SER A 117 -4.01 -12.90 -5.30
N ASN A 118 -3.59 -12.21 -4.23
CA ASN A 118 -4.44 -11.64 -3.17
C ASN A 118 -3.62 -10.73 -2.25
N ILE A 119 -4.30 -10.08 -1.31
CA ILE A 119 -3.71 -9.15 -0.34
C ILE A 119 -2.73 -9.84 0.60
N SER A 120 -3.05 -11.03 1.08
CA SER A 120 -2.15 -11.81 1.94
C SER A 120 -0.81 -12.08 1.25
N CYS A 121 -0.84 -12.48 -0.03
CA CYS A 121 0.36 -12.70 -0.85
C CYS A 121 1.14 -11.41 -1.08
N LEU A 122 0.47 -10.30 -1.35
CA LEU A 122 1.13 -9.00 -1.49
C LEU A 122 1.85 -8.61 -0.19
N PHE A 123 1.19 -8.69 0.96
CA PHE A 123 1.80 -8.39 2.25
C PHE A 123 3.04 -9.26 2.47
N HIS A 124 2.92 -10.55 2.20
CA HIS A 124 4.05 -11.48 2.26
C HIS A 124 5.23 -11.04 1.37
N PHE A 125 4.97 -10.54 0.16
CA PHE A 125 6.03 -10.03 -0.72
C PHE A 125 6.67 -8.76 -0.18
N ILE A 126 5.91 -7.85 0.43
CA ILE A 126 6.45 -6.65 1.08
C ILE A 126 7.45 -7.04 2.18
N ILE A 127 7.04 -7.94 3.08
CA ILE A 127 7.92 -8.43 4.16
C ILE A 127 9.15 -9.16 3.59
N ALA A 128 8.97 -10.03 2.60
CA ALA A 128 10.09 -10.73 1.99
C ALA A 128 11.05 -9.76 1.29
N PHE A 129 10.55 -8.69 0.68
CA PHE A 129 11.36 -7.65 0.09
C PHE A 129 12.17 -6.91 1.16
N MET A 130 11.55 -6.53 2.29
CA MET A 130 12.25 -5.93 3.45
C MET A 130 13.40 -6.79 3.98
N GLU A 131 13.21 -8.11 3.99
CA GLU A 131 14.19 -9.05 4.53
C GLU A 131 15.42 -9.21 3.63
N ASN A 132 15.25 -9.05 2.32
CA ASN A 132 16.29 -9.33 1.34
C ASN A 132 16.92 -8.06 0.75
N GLU A 133 16.19 -6.95 0.76
CA GLU A 133 16.61 -5.67 0.20
C GLU A 133 16.67 -4.61 1.30
N SER A 134 17.75 -3.83 1.33
CA SER A 134 17.84 -2.67 2.22
C SER A 134 17.06 -1.52 1.59
N PRO A 135 16.08 -0.94 2.29
CA PRO A 135 15.35 0.16 1.70
C PRO A 135 16.26 1.36 1.46
N ASP A 136 16.32 1.82 0.21
CA ASP A 136 16.76 3.18 -0.12
C ASP A 136 15.88 4.24 0.58
N LEU A 137 16.30 4.64 1.79
CA LEU A 137 15.65 5.66 2.60
C LEU A 137 15.63 7.03 1.90
N TYR A 138 16.58 7.28 0.99
CA TYR A 138 16.62 8.53 0.23
C TYR A 138 15.53 8.55 -0.85
N VAL A 139 15.23 7.41 -1.48
CA VAL A 139 14.09 7.29 -2.39
C VAL A 139 12.76 7.41 -1.66
N ILE A 140 12.64 6.83 -0.46
CA ILE A 140 11.44 7.02 0.38
C ILE A 140 11.28 8.49 0.74
N ASP A 141 12.32 9.12 1.31
CA ASP A 141 12.35 10.55 1.60
C ASP A 141 12.06 11.42 0.37
N GLN A 142 12.58 11.06 -0.80
CA GLN A 142 12.28 11.74 -2.06
C GLN A 142 10.89 11.47 -2.61
N GLY A 143 10.26 10.33 -2.32
CA GLY A 143 8.86 10.04 -2.63
C GLY A 143 7.90 10.81 -1.71
N LEU A 144 8.35 11.10 -0.49
CA LEU A 144 7.67 11.98 0.46
C LEU A 144 7.77 13.47 0.04
N ARG A 145 8.93 13.88 -0.51
CA ARG A 145 9.23 15.28 -0.91
C ARG A 145 8.50 15.90 -2.12
N PRO A 146 7.88 15.20 -3.11
CA PRO A 146 7.22 15.81 -4.26
C PRO A 146 5.69 15.86 -4.09
N ASN A 147 5.19 15.59 -2.89
CA ASN A 147 3.77 15.73 -2.59
C ASN A 147 3.28 17.20 -2.55
N GLU A 148 4.09 18.19 -2.93
CA GLU A 148 3.56 19.53 -3.27
C GLU A 148 2.75 19.54 -4.58
N ASN A 149 2.87 18.51 -5.45
CA ASN A 149 2.09 18.38 -6.69
C ASN A 149 1.19 17.14 -6.77
N ASN A 150 1.26 16.21 -5.80
CA ASN A 150 0.13 15.33 -5.52
C ASN A 150 -0.89 16.15 -4.74
N TYR A 151 -2.12 16.27 -5.27
CA TYR A 151 -3.25 17.01 -4.68
C TYR A 151 -3.59 16.70 -3.20
N TRP A 152 -2.87 15.77 -2.57
CA TRP A 152 -3.15 15.16 -1.27
C TRP A 152 -2.50 15.84 -0.06
N TYR A 153 -1.35 16.50 -0.18
CA TYR A 153 -0.74 17.20 0.98
C TYR A 153 -1.42 18.53 1.29
N THR A 154 -2.15 19.11 0.33
CA THR A 154 -2.85 20.38 0.53
C THR A 154 -4.10 20.23 1.40
N ASP A 155 -4.75 19.07 1.46
CA ASP A 155 -6.00 18.95 2.24
C ASP A 155 -5.78 18.64 3.73
N ARG A 156 -4.69 17.95 4.13
CA ARG A 156 -4.42 17.68 5.56
C ARG A 156 -3.78 18.85 6.31
N LYS A 157 -2.99 19.72 5.65
CA LYS A 157 -2.43 20.95 6.28
C LYS A 157 -3.43 22.12 6.35
N TYR A 158 -4.56 22.04 5.66
CA TYR A 158 -5.57 23.10 5.59
C TYR A 158 -6.96 22.71 6.12
N GLN A 159 -7.11 21.57 6.79
CA GLN A 159 -8.30 21.34 7.60
C GLN A 159 -8.14 22.06 8.96
N PRO A 160 -9.07 22.95 9.33
CA PRO A 160 -9.02 23.72 10.58
C PRO A 160 -9.20 22.87 11.84
#